data_AF-A0A7W8Y927-F1
#
_entry.id   AF-A0A7W8Y927-F1
#
_cell.length_a   1.000
_cell.length_b   1.000
_cell.length_c   1.000
_cell.angle_alpha   90.00
_cell.angle_beta   90.00
_cell.angle_gamma   90.00
#
_symmetry.space_group_name_H-M   'P 1'
#
loop_
_entity.id
_entity.type
_entity.pdbx_description
1 polymer ?
#
loop_
_entity_poly.entity_id
_entity_poly.type
_entity_poly.pdbx_seq_one_letter_code
_entity_poly.pdbx_strand_id
1 'polypeptide(L)'
;MSSKPSTAFATILYSIVCGAVAALIGTILHAQILYVGDFPITWGTVVSLVAAGMLFTYVGLKSGRIWGAALTGIVTYVLVAWSAMDPNNRFIVPTEYINNFPGPAVAGVIWMYGVAVATFVALFVTARKLKKESAVAAGANA
;
A
#
# COMPACT_ATOMS: atom_id res chain seq x y z
N MET A 1 -25.75 5.13 18.78
CA MET A 1 -25.01 4.06 18.05
C MET A 1 -23.58 4.01 18.56
N SER A 2 -23.30 3.18 19.58
CA SER A 2 -21.93 2.93 20.05
C SER A 2 -21.39 1.72 19.28
N SER A 3 -20.42 1.93 18.39
CA SER A 3 -19.74 0.80 17.76
C SER A 3 -18.95 0.06 18.84
N LYS A 4 -19.24 -1.21 19.10
CA LYS A 4 -18.53 -2.03 20.10
C LYS A 4 -17.00 -1.89 19.90
N PRO A 5 -16.24 -1.50 20.94
CA PRO A 5 -14.80 -1.24 20.84
C PRO A 5 -13.99 -2.45 20.34
N SER A 6 -14.50 -3.68 20.52
CA SER A 6 -13.88 -4.91 20.02
C SER A 6 -13.68 -4.95 18.51
N THR A 7 -14.56 -4.30 17.73
CA THR A 7 -14.47 -4.30 16.26
C THR A 7 -13.47 -3.28 15.72
N ALA A 8 -13.35 -2.13 16.38
CA ALA A 8 -12.41 -1.08 15.99
C ALA A 8 -10.97 -1.50 16.32
N PHE A 9 -10.74 -2.02 17.53
CA PHE A 9 -9.43 -2.52 17.94
C PHE A 9 -8.95 -3.66 17.04
N ALA A 10 -9.81 -4.63 16.75
CA ALA A 10 -9.49 -5.71 15.80
C ALA A 10 -9.14 -5.16 14.40
N THR A 11 -9.87 -4.14 13.93
CA THR A 11 -9.57 -3.49 12.63
C THR A 11 -8.20 -2.81 12.65
N ILE A 12 -7.84 -2.14 13.75
CA ILE A 12 -6.52 -1.50 13.90
C ILE A 12 -5.42 -2.56 13.82
N LEU A 13 -5.48 -3.60 14.65
CA LEU A 13 -4.49 -4.67 14.65
C LEU A 13 -4.37 -5.32 13.27
N TYR A 14 -5.52 -5.64 12.65
CA TYR A 14 -5.54 -6.23 11.32
C TYR A 14 -4.91 -5.31 10.26
N SER A 15 -5.21 -4.01 10.32
CA SER A 15 -4.65 -3.01 9.40
C SER A 15 -3.14 -2.88 9.56
N ILE A 16 -2.65 -2.92 10.80
CA ILE A 16 -1.20 -2.87 11.10
C ILE A 16 -0.51 -4.12 10.56
N VAL A 17 -1.04 -5.32 10.84
CA VAL A 17 -0.46 -6.58 10.36
C VAL A 17 -0.44 -6.63 8.83
N CYS A 18 -1.57 -6.33 8.18
CA CYS A 18 -1.63 -6.28 6.72
C CYS A 18 -0.70 -5.22 6.14
N GLY A 19 -0.58 -4.06 6.79
CA GLY A 19 0.31 -2.98 6.36
C GLY A 19 1.79 -3.39 6.43
N ALA A 20 2.17 -4.08 7.50
CA ALA A 20 3.51 -4.64 7.67
C ALA A 20 3.81 -5.75 6.65
N VAL A 21 2.84 -6.63 6.39
CA VAL A 21 2.97 -7.67 5.35
C VAL A 21 3.14 -7.05 3.96
N ALA A 22 2.34 -6.03 3.61
CA ALA A 22 2.49 -5.31 2.36
C ALA A 22 3.84 -4.60 2.25
N ALA A 23 4.34 -3.99 3.33
CA ALA A 23 5.66 -3.36 3.35
C ALA A 23 6.75 -4.40 3.08
N LEU A 24 6.74 -5.52 3.81
CA LEU A 24 7.76 -6.57 3.68
C LEU A 24 7.76 -7.19 2.29
N ILE A 25 6.61 -7.70 1.84
CA ILE A 25 6.50 -8.38 0.54
C ILE A 25 6.76 -7.40 -0.60
N GLY A 26 6.18 -6.20 -0.52
CA GLY A 26 6.35 -5.16 -1.52
C GLY A 26 7.81 -4.74 -1.67
N THR A 27 8.53 -4.55 -0.56
CA THR A 27 9.96 -4.21 -0.56
C THR A 27 10.83 -5.37 -1.09
N ILE A 28 10.46 -6.63 -0.89
CA ILE A 28 11.18 -7.75 -1.55
C ILE A 28 10.96 -7.73 -3.07
N LEU A 29 9.73 -7.49 -3.50
CA LEU A 29 9.34 -7.57 -4.91
C LEU A 29 9.70 -6.33 -5.73
N HIS A 30 9.81 -5.14 -5.12
CA HIS A 30 9.95 -3.90 -5.88
C HIS A 30 11.25 -3.84 -6.71
N ALA A 31 12.30 -4.51 -6.23
CA ALA A 31 13.61 -4.57 -6.85
C ALA A 31 13.73 -5.64 -7.96
N GLN A 32 12.63 -6.32 -8.31
CA GLN A 32 12.60 -7.18 -9.50
C GLN A 32 12.62 -6.30 -10.75
N ILE A 33 13.80 -6.23 -11.39
CA ILE A 33 14.07 -5.38 -12.55
C ILE A 33 14.52 -6.27 -13.70
N LEU A 34 13.90 -6.09 -14.85
CA LEU A 34 14.35 -6.69 -16.11
C LEU A 34 15.15 -5.64 -16.89
N TYR A 35 16.28 -6.00 -17.46
CA TYR A 35 17.07 -5.10 -18.30
C TYR A 35 16.91 -5.48 -19.78
N VAL A 36 16.57 -4.48 -20.61
CA VAL A 36 16.56 -4.61 -22.06
C VAL A 36 17.66 -3.69 -22.60
N GLY A 37 18.85 -4.24 -22.79
CA GLY A 37 20.07 -3.43 -22.94
C GLY A 37 20.31 -2.61 -21.67
N ASP A 38 20.52 -1.32 -21.83
CA ASP A 38 20.73 -0.38 -20.72
C ASP A 38 19.43 0.16 -20.12
N PHE A 39 18.26 -0.24 -20.65
CA PHE A 39 16.97 0.26 -20.19
C PHE A 39 16.39 -0.61 -19.06
N PRO A 40 16.22 -0.06 -17.83
CA PRO A 40 15.65 -0.80 -16.71
C PRO A 40 14.13 -0.82 -16.76
N ILE A 41 13.54 -2.01 -16.72
CA ILE A 41 12.09 -2.23 -16.59
C ILE A 41 11.79 -2.68 -15.16
N THR A 42 11.28 -1.76 -14.35
CA THR A 42 10.98 -1.95 -12.91
C THR A 42 9.60 -2.59 -12.69
N TRP A 43 9.34 -3.72 -13.36
CA TRP A 43 8.03 -4.38 -13.34
C TRP A 43 7.63 -4.86 -11.94
N GLY A 44 8.61 -5.28 -11.12
CA GLY A 44 8.39 -5.69 -9.74
C GLY A 44 7.69 -4.62 -8.92
N THR A 45 8.09 -3.36 -9.10
CA THR A 45 7.46 -2.23 -8.41
C THR A 45 5.99 -2.07 -8.76
N VAL A 46 5.63 -2.23 -10.03
CA VAL A 46 4.23 -2.14 -10.50
C VAL A 46 3.40 -3.24 -9.84
N VAL A 47 3.90 -4.47 -9.83
CA VAL A 47 3.23 -5.61 -9.18
C VAL A 47 3.08 -5.38 -7.68
N SER A 48 4.13 -4.90 -6.99
CA SER A 48 4.07 -4.56 -5.57
C SER A 48 2.99 -3.52 -5.26
N LEU A 49 2.88 -2.46 -6.06
CA LEU A 49 1.89 -1.40 -5.87
C LEU A 49 0.47 -1.87 -6.10
N VAL A 50 0.25 -2.69 -7.14
CA VAL A 50 -1.06 -3.28 -7.42
C VAL A 50 -1.47 -4.21 -6.27
N ALA A 51 -0.59 -5.11 -5.84
CA ALA A 51 -0.85 -6.02 -4.73
C ALA A 51 -1.13 -5.27 -3.42
N ALA A 52 -0.34 -4.23 -3.12
CA ALA A 52 -0.55 -3.38 -1.96
C ALA A 52 -1.91 -2.67 -2.01
N GLY A 53 -2.23 -2.02 -3.14
CA GLY A 53 -3.53 -1.36 -3.34
C GLY A 53 -4.72 -2.31 -3.22
N MET A 54 -4.61 -3.53 -3.74
CA MET A 54 -5.61 -4.58 -3.56
C MET A 54 -5.78 -4.96 -2.09
N LEU A 55 -4.68 -5.14 -1.35
CA LEU A 55 -4.73 -5.47 0.08
C LEU A 55 -5.34 -4.32 0.90
N PHE A 56 -4.95 -3.07 0.64
CA PHE A 56 -5.49 -1.90 1.32
C PHE A 56 -7.00 -1.80 1.11
N THR A 57 -7.44 -1.97 -0.14
CA THR A 57 -8.86 -2.00 -0.50
C THR A 57 -9.58 -3.14 0.20
N TYR A 58 -8.99 -4.34 0.20
CA TYR A 58 -9.55 -5.51 0.85
C TYR A 58 -9.73 -5.27 2.36
N VAL A 59 -8.74 -4.71 3.06
CA VAL A 59 -8.87 -4.39 4.49
C VAL A 59 -9.99 -3.38 4.74
N GLY A 60 -10.08 -2.32 3.92
CA GLY A 60 -11.14 -1.32 4.02
C GLY A 60 -12.54 -1.90 3.83
N LEU A 61 -12.71 -2.76 2.82
CA LEU A 61 -13.98 -3.43 2.55
C LEU A 61 -14.32 -4.48 3.62
N LYS A 62 -13.35 -5.31 4.02
CA LYS A 62 -13.52 -6.36 5.03
C LYS A 62 -13.94 -5.81 6.39
N SER A 63 -13.41 -4.64 6.75
CA SER A 63 -13.75 -3.93 7.99
C SER A 63 -15.00 -3.06 7.89
N GLY A 64 -15.56 -2.88 6.68
CA GLY A 64 -16.66 -1.95 6.41
C GLY A 64 -16.28 -0.49 6.69
N ARG A 65 -14.99 -0.15 6.65
CA ARG A 65 -14.45 1.12 7.13
C ARG A 65 -13.41 1.67 6.17
N ILE A 66 -13.71 2.83 5.57
CA ILE A 66 -12.80 3.55 4.66
C ILE A 66 -11.45 3.80 5.34
N TRP A 67 -11.45 4.15 6.63
CA TRP A 67 -10.21 4.42 7.38
C TRP A 67 -9.35 3.16 7.57
N GLY A 68 -9.90 1.95 7.48
CA GLY A 68 -9.12 0.71 7.53
C GLY A 68 -8.11 0.65 6.38
N ALA A 69 -8.56 0.97 5.15
CA ALA A 69 -7.67 1.09 3.99
C ALA A 69 -6.60 2.18 4.18
N ALA A 70 -6.97 3.34 4.74
CA ALA A 70 -6.03 4.43 5.01
C ALA A 70 -4.94 3.97 5.99
N LEU A 71 -5.34 3.37 7.11
CA LEU A 71 -4.41 2.94 8.14
C LEU A 71 -3.43 1.88 7.62
N THR A 72 -3.92 0.89 6.85
CA THR A 72 -3.03 -0.10 6.22
C THR A 72 -2.00 0.56 5.31
N GLY A 73 -2.44 1.49 4.45
CA GLY A 73 -1.55 2.23 3.55
C GLY A 73 -0.53 3.11 4.29
N ILE A 74 -0.95 3.81 5.35
CA ILE A 74 -0.07 4.61 6.21
C ILE A 74 0.99 3.73 6.86
N VAL A 75 0.61 2.60 7.45
CA VAL A 75 1.55 1.67 8.07
C VAL A 75 2.55 1.16 7.05
N THR A 76 2.09 0.76 5.85
CA THR A 76 3.00 0.36 4.77
C THR A 76 3.96 1.47 4.40
N TYR A 77 3.47 2.69 4.17
CA TYR A 77 4.30 3.83 3.78
C TYR A 77 5.36 4.14 4.83
N VAL A 78 4.99 4.19 6.11
CA VAL A 78 5.92 4.48 7.21
C VAL A 78 7.02 3.43 7.30
N LEU A 79 6.68 2.13 7.19
CA LEU A 79 7.68 1.06 7.24
C LEU A 79 8.61 1.08 6.03
N VAL A 80 8.07 1.33 4.83
CA VAL A 80 8.84 1.48 3.60
C VAL A 80 9.81 2.67 3.71
N ALA A 81 9.30 3.84 4.10
CA ALA A 81 10.11 5.04 4.29
C ALA A 81 11.18 4.83 5.36
N TRP A 82 10.83 4.21 6.49
CA TRP A 82 11.78 3.89 7.55
C TRP A 82 12.89 2.96 7.05
N SER A 83 12.57 1.94 6.26
CA SER A 83 13.57 1.04 5.65
C SER A 83 14.50 1.71 4.64
N ALA A 84 14.11 2.86 4.09
CA ALA A 84 14.93 3.66 3.19
C ALA A 84 15.90 4.60 3.93
N MET A 85 15.67 4.85 5.24
CA MET A 85 16.46 5.79 6.04
C MET A 85 17.68 5.16 6.73
N ASP A 86 17.84 3.83 6.74
CA ASP A 86 19.00 3.18 7.36
C ASP A 86 20.28 3.52 6.56
N PRO A 87 21.26 4.26 7.11
CA PRO A 87 22.44 4.66 6.36
C PRO A 87 23.36 3.49 6.01
N ASN A 88 23.28 2.36 6.72
CA ASN A 88 24.20 1.23 6.58
C ASN A 88 23.58 0.06 5.80
N ASN A 89 22.25 -0.10 5.85
CA ASN A 89 21.56 -1.23 5.20
C ASN A 89 20.24 -0.80 4.55
N ARG A 90 20.35 -0.08 3.42
CA ARG A 90 19.18 0.40 2.67
C ARG A 90 18.57 -0.72 1.85
N PHE A 91 17.34 -1.10 2.18
CA PHE A 91 16.53 -1.98 1.32
C PHE A 91 16.00 -1.29 0.06
N ILE A 92 16.04 0.05 0.04
CA ILE A 92 15.56 0.89 -1.05
C ILE A 92 16.71 1.80 -1.47
N VAL A 93 17.10 1.71 -2.74
CA VAL A 93 18.17 2.55 -3.28
C VAL A 93 17.67 4.00 -3.39
N PRO A 94 18.31 4.97 -2.72
CA PRO A 94 17.90 6.37 -2.79
C PRO A 94 18.26 7.02 -4.13
N THR A 95 17.55 8.11 -4.44
CA THR A 95 17.73 8.90 -5.66
C THR A 95 19.13 9.47 -5.85
N GLU A 96 19.86 9.72 -4.76
CA GLU A 96 21.25 10.21 -4.81
C GLU A 96 22.20 9.25 -5.53
N TYR A 97 21.84 7.96 -5.63
CA TYR A 97 22.62 6.93 -6.32
C TYR A 97 22.14 6.63 -7.75
N ILE A 98 21.25 7.44 -8.33
CA ILE A 98 20.67 7.19 -9.67
C ILE A 98 21.73 7.05 -10.78
N ASN A 99 22.86 7.75 -10.67
CA ASN A 99 23.96 7.66 -11.65
C ASN A 99 24.74 6.33 -11.55
N ASN A 100 24.72 5.69 -10.38
CA ASN A 100 25.42 4.43 -10.14
C ASN A 100 24.49 3.23 -10.32
N PHE A 101 23.22 3.39 -9.94
CA PHE A 101 22.20 2.32 -9.92
C PHE A 101 20.84 2.85 -10.43
N PRO A 102 20.72 3.19 -11.73
CA PRO A 102 19.53 3.87 -12.25
C PRO A 102 18.25 3.04 -12.09
N GLY A 103 18.29 1.75 -12.42
CA GLY A 103 17.14 0.86 -12.26
C GLY A 103 16.65 0.77 -10.80
N PRO A 104 17.51 0.36 -9.85
CA PRO A 104 17.15 0.28 -8.43
C PRO A 104 16.68 1.61 -7.84
N ALA A 105 17.34 2.72 -8.18
CA ALA A 105 16.94 4.04 -7.67
C ALA A 105 15.54 4.44 -8.18
N VAL A 106 15.24 4.21 -9.46
CA VAL A 106 13.91 4.46 -10.03
C VAL A 106 12.86 3.54 -9.40
N ALA A 107 13.14 2.24 -9.27
CA ALA A 107 12.24 1.28 -8.63
C ALA A 107 11.92 1.70 -7.18
N GLY A 108 12.93 2.13 -6.43
CA GLY A 108 12.79 2.56 -5.04
C GLY A 108 11.89 3.79 -4.90
N VAL A 109 12.08 4.80 -5.74
CA VAL A 109 11.22 6.00 -5.78
C VAL A 109 9.79 5.64 -6.11
N ILE A 110 9.58 4.86 -7.17
CA ILE A 110 8.24 4.45 -7.60
C ILE A 110 7.55 3.65 -6.48
N TRP A 111 8.27 2.75 -5.80
CA TRP A 111 7.71 1.99 -4.69
C TRP A 111 7.31 2.91 -3.54
N MET A 112 8.23 3.73 -3.04
CA MET A 112 8.01 4.58 -1.88
C MET A 112 6.85 5.56 -2.09
N TYR A 113 6.88 6.36 -3.16
CA TYR A 113 5.83 7.35 -3.42
C TYR A 113 4.56 6.72 -4.00
N GLY A 114 4.69 5.61 -4.73
CA GLY A 114 3.56 4.88 -5.27
C GLY A 114 2.65 4.30 -4.19
N VAL A 115 3.17 3.94 -3.01
CA VAL A 115 2.34 3.46 -1.89
C VAL A 115 1.31 4.51 -1.48
N ALA A 116 1.67 5.81 -1.48
CA ALA A 116 0.72 6.88 -1.22
C ALA A 116 -0.39 6.92 -2.28
N VAL A 117 -0.03 6.83 -3.56
CA VAL A 117 -0.99 6.78 -4.68
C VAL A 117 -1.92 5.57 -4.55
N ALA A 118 -1.37 4.37 -4.30
CA ALA A 118 -2.13 3.15 -4.10
C ALA A 118 -3.10 3.27 -2.90
N THR A 119 -2.69 3.96 -1.84
CA THR A 119 -3.54 4.25 -0.68
C THR A 119 -4.73 5.13 -1.06
N PHE A 120 -4.52 6.22 -1.81
CA PHE A 120 -5.61 7.07 -2.29
C PHE A 120 -6.58 6.33 -3.21
N VAL A 121 -6.07 5.50 -4.12
CA VAL A 121 -6.89 4.65 -4.99
C VAL A 121 -7.73 3.70 -4.15
N ALA A 122 -7.13 3.02 -3.18
CA ALA A 122 -7.82 2.09 -2.29
C ALA A 122 -8.91 2.78 -1.46
N LEU A 123 -8.63 3.98 -0.94
CA LEU A 123 -9.61 4.79 -0.22
C LEU A 123 -10.82 5.12 -1.08
N PHE A 124 -10.57 5.58 -2.30
CA PHE A 124 -11.60 5.96 -3.24
C PHE A 124 -12.47 4.77 -3.67
N VAL A 125 -11.86 3.63 -3.98
CA VAL A 125 -12.57 2.39 -4.33
C VAL A 125 -13.41 1.90 -3.15
N THR A 126 -12.84 1.87 -1.94
CA THR A 126 -13.52 1.47 -0.72
C THR A 126 -14.73 2.38 -0.43
N ALA A 127 -14.52 3.70 -0.49
CA ALA A 127 -15.58 4.69 -0.26
C ALA A 127 -16.75 4.53 -1.23
N ARG A 128 -16.47 4.33 -2.53
CA ARG A 128 -17.49 4.12 -3.56
C ARG A 128 -18.30 2.86 -3.33
N LYS A 129 -17.64 1.75 -2.96
CA LYS A 129 -18.31 0.46 -2.72
C LYS A 129 -19.20 0.51 -1.48
N LEU A 130 -18.68 1.01 -0.35
CA LEU A 130 -19.46 1.13 0.89
C LEU A 130 -20.66 2.08 0.73
N LYS A 131 -20.49 3.18 -0.03
CA LYS A 131 -21.61 4.09 -0.36
C LYS A 131 -22.69 3.38 -1.18
N LYS A 132 -22.29 2.58 -2.18
CA LYS A 132 -23.23 1.82 -3.01
C LYS A 132 -24.01 0.80 -2.17
N GLU A 133 -23.33 0.03 -1.32
CA GLU A 133 -23.96 -0.96 -0.44
C GLU A 133 -24.97 -0.31 0.51
N SER A 134 -24.62 0.84 1.07
CA SER A 134 -25.51 1.62 1.94
C SER A 134 -26.78 2.10 1.20
N ALA A 135 -26.64 2.54 -0.05
CA ALA A 135 -27.78 2.98 -0.87
C ALA A 135 -28.71 1.82 -1.26
N VAL A 136 -28.15 0.66 -1.61
CA VAL A 136 -28.95 -0.54 -1.91
C VAL A 136 -29.71 -1.02 -0.68
N ALA A 137 -29.07 -1.02 0.49
CA ALA A 137 -29.73 -1.39 1.74
C ALA A 137 -30.86 -0.41 2.11
N ALA A 138 -30.70 0.89 1.85
CA ALA A 138 -31.76 1.87 2.07
C ALA A 138 -32.97 1.66 1.13
N GLY A 139 -32.74 1.36 -0.15
CA GLY A 139 -33.80 1.10 -1.11
C GLY A 139 -34.53 -0.24 -0.94
N ALA A 140 -33.91 -1.24 -0.33
CA ALA A 140 -34.54 -2.53 -0.02
C ALA A 140 -35.47 -2.48 1.21
N ASN A 141 -35.37 -1.42 2.03
CA ASN A 141 -36.16 -1.22 3.25
C ASN A 141 -37.27 -0.16 3.08
N ALA A 142 -37.46 0.37 1.87
CA ALA A 142 -38.48 1.36 1.51
C ALA A 142 -39.63 0.69 0.76
#